data_AF-A0A351TXE1-F1
#
_entry.id   AF-A0A351TXE1-F1
#
_cell.length_a   1.000
_cell.length_b   1.000
_cell.length_c   1.000
_cell.angle_alpha   90.00
_cell.angle_beta   90.00
_cell.angle_gamma   90.00
#
_symmetry.space_group_name_H-M   'P 1'
#
loop_
_entity.id
_entity.type
_entity.pdbx_description
1 polymer ?
#
loop_
_entity_poly.entity_id
_entity_poly.type
_entity_poly.pdbx_seq_one_letter_code
_entity_poly.pdbx_strand_id
1 'polypeptide(L)'
;MPDGSLIRAKGDYKVYVITGKHKRHILNPQIFGMYGHFKWAEIIELSQEEAALYKESALVRAGGDSKVYELNADGTKHWLNISAESFSLSGRTWNSVFIINSQERDFYLTGADVRY
;
A
#
# COMPACT_ATOMS: atom_id res chain seq x y z
N MET A 1 10.65 12.20 -2.17
CA MET A 1 10.03 12.67 -0.91
C MET A 1 10.42 11.73 0.22
N PRO A 2 10.41 12.15 1.49
CA PRO A 2 10.69 11.25 2.60
C PRO A 2 9.61 10.17 2.73
N ASP A 3 9.98 9.02 3.28
CA ASP A 3 9.04 7.94 3.57
C ASP A 3 7.96 8.40 4.53
N GLY A 4 6.72 7.93 4.30
CA GLY A 4 5.54 8.37 5.05
C GLY A 4 4.87 9.63 4.51
N SER A 5 5.46 10.30 3.51
CA SER A 5 4.81 11.44 2.86
C SER A 5 3.47 11.03 2.24
N LEU A 6 2.46 11.86 2.43
CA LEU A 6 1.14 11.73 1.81
C LEU A 6 1.10 12.56 0.54
N ILE A 7 0.69 11.96 -0.57
CA ILE A 7 0.58 12.65 -1.86
C ILE A 7 -0.76 12.41 -2.54
N ARG A 8 -1.10 13.30 -3.46
CA ARG A 8 -2.21 13.15 -4.40
C ARG A 8 -1.83 13.79 -5.73
N ALA A 9 -2.19 13.16 -6.84
CA ALA A 9 -1.99 13.77 -8.15
C ALA A 9 -3.07 14.84 -8.39
N LYS A 10 -2.71 15.96 -9.04
CA LYS A 10 -3.63 17.06 -9.31
C LYS A 10 -4.84 16.57 -10.11
N GLY A 11 -6.04 16.84 -9.58
CA GLY A 11 -7.31 16.39 -10.18
C GLY A 11 -7.68 14.92 -9.91
N ASP A 12 -6.84 14.18 -9.18
CA ASP A 12 -7.17 12.85 -8.67
C ASP A 12 -7.76 12.96 -7.25
N TYR A 13 -8.62 12.03 -6.86
CA TYR A 13 -9.15 11.91 -5.50
C TYR A 13 -8.31 10.97 -4.63
N LYS A 14 -7.51 10.09 -5.25
CA LYS A 14 -6.75 9.05 -4.55
C LYS A 14 -5.59 9.64 -3.74
N VAL A 15 -5.53 9.27 -2.47
CA VAL A 15 -4.43 9.66 -1.57
C VAL A 15 -3.47 8.48 -1.42
N TYR A 16 -2.18 8.75 -1.54
CA TYR A 16 -1.15 7.74 -1.44
C TYR A 16 -0.18 8.05 -0.31
N VAL A 17 0.35 7.01 0.32
CA VAL A 17 1.54 7.09 1.17
C VAL A 17 2.77 6.61 0.40
N ILE A 18 3.90 7.31 0.53
CA ILE A 18 5.15 6.98 -0.16
C ILE A 18 6.09 6.16 0.74
N THR A 19 6.78 5.19 0.16
CA THR A 19 7.95 4.53 0.77
C THR A 19 8.95 4.18 -0.33
N GLY A 20 10.16 4.73 -0.24
CA GLY A 20 11.21 4.65 -1.24
C GLY A 20 10.73 5.17 -2.61
N LYS A 21 10.76 4.30 -3.62
CA LYS A 21 10.29 4.59 -4.99
C LYS A 21 8.86 4.12 -5.24
N HIS A 22 8.13 3.73 -4.20
CA HIS A 22 6.78 3.21 -4.31
C HIS A 22 5.77 4.13 -3.65
N LYS A 23 4.52 4.04 -4.12
CA LYS A 23 3.36 4.65 -3.49
C LYS A 23 2.29 3.58 -3.25
N ARG A 24 1.57 3.69 -2.13
CA ARG A 24 0.44 2.81 -1.81
C ARG A 24 -0.82 3.63 -1.64
N HIS A 25 -1.88 3.23 -2.33
CA HIS A 25 -3.17 3.89 -2.23
C HIS A 25 -3.80 3.63 -0.85
N ILE A 26 -4.28 4.69 -0.21
CA ILE A 26 -5.13 4.61 1.00
C ILE A 26 -6.56 4.47 0.51
N LEU A 27 -7.03 3.22 0.39
CA LEU A 27 -8.27 2.87 -0.30
C LEU A 27 -9.55 3.49 0.30
N ASN A 28 -9.53 3.85 1.58
CA ASN A 28 -10.71 4.28 2.30
C ASN A 28 -10.36 5.36 3.36
N PRO A 29 -11.14 6.45 3.50
CA PRO A 29 -10.89 7.48 4.51
C PRO A 29 -10.84 6.98 5.96
N GLN A 30 -11.54 5.89 6.26
CA GLN A 30 -11.51 5.25 7.57
C GLN A 30 -10.14 4.63 7.85
N ILE A 31 -9.47 4.09 6.82
CA ILE A 31 -8.09 3.60 6.92
C ILE A 31 -7.14 4.75 7.22
N PHE A 32 -7.34 5.92 6.58
CA PHE A 32 -6.54 7.12 6.89
C PHE A 32 -6.59 7.45 8.39
N GLY A 33 -7.78 7.37 8.99
CA GLY A 33 -8.00 7.61 10.42
C GLY A 33 -7.35 6.58 11.37
N MET A 34 -6.94 5.41 10.87
CA MET A 34 -6.21 4.40 11.67
C MET A 34 -4.76 4.80 11.94
N TYR A 35 -4.27 5.84 11.26
CA TYR A 35 -2.93 6.37 11.41
C TYR A 35 -2.99 7.74 12.09
N GLY A 36 -2.78 7.76 13.41
CA GLY A 36 -2.86 8.99 14.20
C GLY A 36 -1.88 10.11 13.80
N HIS A 37 -0.86 9.78 13.01
CA HIS A 37 0.09 10.76 12.46
C HIS A 37 -0.28 11.25 11.05
N PHE A 38 -1.27 10.65 10.38
CA PHE A 38 -1.72 11.14 9.09
C PHE A 38 -2.64 12.35 9.27
N LYS A 39 -2.40 13.39 8.48
CA LYS A 39 -3.22 14.61 8.48
C LYS A 39 -3.59 14.97 7.07
N TRP A 40 -4.89 15.19 6.81
CA TRP A 40 -5.38 15.58 5.49
C TRP A 40 -4.74 16.87 4.98
N ALA A 41 -4.40 17.79 5.89
CA ALA A 41 -3.70 19.04 5.57
C ALA A 41 -2.22 18.85 5.16
N GLU A 42 -1.63 17.67 5.40
CA GLU A 42 -0.25 17.33 5.04
C GLU A 42 -0.17 16.58 3.70
N ILE A 43 -1.30 16.39 3.00
CA ILE A 43 -1.31 15.80 1.66
C ILE A 43 -0.69 16.80 0.68
N ILE A 44 0.41 16.38 0.05
CA ILE A 44 1.10 17.17 -0.95
C ILE A 44 0.48 16.89 -2.32
N GLU A 45 -0.03 17.94 -2.96
CA GLU A 45 -0.53 17.84 -4.33
C GLU A 45 0.63 17.93 -5.32
N LEU A 46 0.70 16.95 -6.23
CA LEU A 46 1.74 16.83 -7.25
C LEU A 46 1.15 16.90 -8.65
N SER A 47 1.97 17.22 -9.65
CA SER A 47 1.61 16.97 -11.04
C SER A 47 1.38 15.47 -11.30
N GLN A 48 0.69 15.14 -12.38
CA GLN A 48 0.47 13.74 -12.77
C GLN A 48 1.82 13.04 -13.05
N GLU A 49 2.74 13.76 -13.69
CA GLU A 49 4.08 13.29 -14.04
C GLU A 49 4.93 13.04 -12.79
N GLU A 50 4.93 13.97 -11.83
CA GLU A 50 5.63 13.82 -10.55
C GLU A 50 5.09 12.64 -9.73
N ALA A 51 3.77 12.48 -9.67
CA ALA A 51 3.13 11.36 -8.98
C ALA A 51 3.40 10.02 -9.68
N ALA A 52 3.62 10.01 -10.99
CA ALA A 52 3.95 8.81 -11.77
C ALA A 52 5.38 8.31 -11.55
N LEU A 53 6.29 9.13 -10.99
CA LEU A 53 7.64 8.71 -10.62
C LEU A 53 7.67 7.65 -9.51
N TYR A 54 6.60 7.55 -8.72
CA TYR A 54 6.45 6.52 -7.69
C TYR A 54 5.61 5.35 -8.23
N LYS A 55 6.20 4.16 -8.27
CA LYS A 55 5.51 2.96 -8.74
C LYS A 55 4.44 2.54 -7.72
N GLU A 56 3.21 2.34 -8.19
CA GLU A 56 2.14 1.88 -7.30
C GLU A 56 2.41 0.44 -6.83
N SER A 57 2.15 0.19 -5.55
CA SER A 57 2.18 -1.15 -4.97
C SER A 57 0.94 -1.40 -4.11
N ALA A 58 0.35 -2.57 -4.30
CA ALA A 58 -0.73 -3.11 -3.50
C ALA A 58 -0.25 -4.11 -2.44
N LEU A 59 1.06 -4.35 -2.33
CA LEU A 59 1.62 -5.36 -1.43
C LEU A 59 1.82 -4.80 -0.03
N VAL A 60 1.29 -5.49 0.96
CA VAL A 60 1.38 -5.10 2.36
C VAL A 60 1.71 -6.28 3.27
N ARG A 61 2.28 -5.99 4.43
CA ARG A 61 2.31 -6.88 5.59
C ARG A 61 2.09 -6.08 6.87
N ALA A 62 1.45 -6.67 7.87
CA ALA A 62 1.39 -6.00 9.16
C ALA A 62 2.76 -6.03 9.87
N GLY A 63 3.06 -5.02 10.69
CA GLY A 63 4.23 -5.03 11.55
C GLY A 63 4.27 -6.30 12.42
N GLY A 64 5.39 -7.03 12.40
CA GLY A 64 5.55 -8.31 13.10
C GLY A 64 4.90 -9.52 12.43
N ASP A 65 4.18 -9.33 11.32
CA ASP A 65 3.59 -10.42 10.51
C ASP A 65 4.54 -10.79 9.36
N SER A 66 4.62 -12.09 9.07
CA SER A 66 5.39 -12.64 7.95
C SER A 66 4.57 -12.75 6.67
N LYS A 67 3.23 -12.75 6.77
CA LYS A 67 2.35 -12.87 5.61
C LYS A 67 2.30 -11.58 4.81
N VAL A 68 2.60 -11.69 3.52
CA VAL A 68 2.41 -10.61 2.54
C VAL A 68 1.05 -10.79 1.88
N TYR A 69 0.27 -9.73 1.87
CA TYR A 69 -1.03 -9.68 1.21
C TYR A 69 -0.99 -8.73 0.01
N GLU A 70 -1.76 -9.04 -1.02
CA GLU A 70 -2.12 -8.12 -2.08
C GLU A 70 -3.49 -7.49 -1.75
N LEU A 71 -3.55 -6.16 -1.80
CA LEU A 71 -4.77 -5.38 -1.56
C LEU A 71 -5.47 -5.07 -2.87
N ASN A 72 -6.77 -5.32 -2.93
CA ASN A 72 -7.58 -5.04 -4.11
C ASN A 72 -8.49 -3.83 -3.90
N ALA A 73 -8.85 -3.19 -5.02
CA ALA A 73 -9.71 -2.00 -5.00
C ALA A 73 -11.12 -2.25 -4.46
N ASP A 74 -11.55 -3.52 -4.41
CA ASP A 74 -12.82 -3.98 -3.83
C ASP A 74 -12.80 -4.08 -2.30
N GLY A 75 -11.70 -3.73 -1.65
CA GLY A 75 -11.57 -3.79 -0.19
C GLY A 75 -11.23 -5.19 0.34
N THR A 76 -10.71 -6.08 -0.51
CA THR A 76 -10.20 -7.38 -0.09
C THR A 76 -8.68 -7.40 0.05
N LYS A 77 -8.20 -8.32 0.90
CA LYS A 77 -6.79 -8.71 1.00
C LYS A 77 -6.63 -10.18 0.65
N HIS A 78 -5.63 -10.50 -0.16
CA HIS A 78 -5.34 -11.87 -0.60
C HIS A 78 -3.95 -12.27 -0.14
N TRP A 79 -3.83 -13.35 0.62
CA TRP A 79 -2.52 -13.81 1.06
C TRP A 79 -1.73 -14.35 -0.13
N LEU A 80 -0.53 -13.83 -0.34
CA LEU A 80 0.45 -14.45 -1.24
C LEU A 80 1.02 -15.69 -0.54
N ASN A 81 0.31 -16.81 -0.66
CA ASN A 81 0.68 -18.09 -0.07
C ASN A 81 1.68 -18.82 -0.98
N ILE A 82 2.85 -18.21 -1.14
CA ILE A 82 3.91 -18.62 -2.05
C ILE A 82 5.27 -18.51 -1.33
N SER A 83 6.30 -19.20 -1.84
CA SER A 83 7.65 -19.09 -1.27
C SER A 83 8.27 -17.71 -1.56
N ALA A 84 9.27 -17.32 -0.76
CA ALA A 84 10.05 -16.11 -1.01
C ALA A 84 10.78 -16.14 -2.37
N GLU A 85 11.16 -17.33 -2.83
CA GLU A 85 11.73 -17.56 -4.15
C GLU A 85 10.70 -17.29 -5.25
N SER A 86 9.51 -17.90 -5.17
CA SER A 86 8.41 -17.65 -6.12
C SER A 86 7.99 -16.18 -6.13
N PHE A 87 7.98 -15.52 -4.97
CA PHE A 87 7.74 -14.07 -4.88
C PHE A 87 8.77 -13.29 -5.72
N SER A 88 10.05 -13.59 -5.56
CA SER A 88 11.12 -12.90 -6.29
C SER A 88 11.10 -13.23 -7.80
N LEU A 89 10.87 -14.49 -8.17
CA LEU A 89 10.76 -14.94 -9.56
C LEU A 89 9.55 -14.34 -10.28
N SER A 90 8.49 -13.99 -9.55
CA SER A 90 7.32 -13.28 -10.12
C SER A 90 7.60 -11.82 -10.51
N GLY A 91 8.83 -11.32 -10.30
CA GLY A 91 9.21 -9.93 -10.56
C GLY A 91 8.76 -8.94 -9.48
N ARG A 92 8.14 -9.43 -8.39
CA ARG A 92 7.85 -8.63 -7.21
C ARG A 92 9.14 -8.35 -6.44
N THR A 93 9.18 -7.24 -5.72
CA THR A 93 10.35 -6.86 -4.91
C THR A 93 9.93 -6.62 -3.48
N TRP A 94 10.76 -7.04 -2.52
CA TRP A 94 10.47 -6.82 -1.09
C TRP A 94 10.38 -5.34 -0.75
N ASN A 95 11.08 -4.48 -1.50
CA ASN A 95 11.02 -3.02 -1.37
C ASN A 95 9.67 -2.41 -1.81
N SER A 96 8.79 -3.18 -2.47
CA SER A 96 7.43 -2.74 -2.78
C SER A 96 6.41 -3.19 -1.72
N VAL A 97 6.82 -3.95 -0.69
CA VAL A 97 5.92 -4.38 0.38
C VAL A 97 5.86 -3.31 1.47
N PHE A 98 4.70 -2.70 1.64
CA PHE A 98 4.47 -1.71 2.70
C PHE A 98 4.21 -2.39 4.04
N ILE A 99 4.79 -1.85 5.11
CA ILE A 99 4.45 -2.25 6.47
C ILE A 99 3.25 -1.41 6.91
N ILE A 100 2.16 -2.08 7.26
CA ILE A 100 0.92 -1.46 7.77
C ILE A 100 0.68 -1.83 9.24
N ASN A 101 -0.21 -1.10 9.91
CA ASN A 101 -0.65 -1.51 11.23
C ASN A 101 -1.65 -2.70 11.14
N SER A 102 -1.89 -3.38 12.25
CA SER A 102 -2.84 -4.50 12.30
C SER A 102 -4.28 -4.06 12.06
N GLN A 103 -4.68 -2.85 12.47
CA GLN A 103 -6.04 -2.34 12.28
C GLN A 103 -6.40 -2.23 10.80
N GLU A 104 -5.51 -1.68 9.97
CA GLU A 104 -5.70 -1.61 8.53
C GLU A 104 -5.73 -3.01 7.92
N ARG A 105 -4.79 -3.89 8.27
CA ARG A 105 -4.79 -5.28 7.77
C ARG A 105 -6.14 -5.94 8.05
N ASP A 106 -6.65 -5.79 9.26
CA ASP A 106 -7.86 -6.47 9.73
C ASP A 106 -9.16 -5.80 9.24
N PHE A 107 -9.08 -4.56 8.73
CA PHE A 107 -10.19 -3.86 8.07
C PHE A 107 -10.58 -4.49 6.73
N TYR A 108 -9.60 -4.97 5.95
CA TYR A 108 -9.86 -5.61 4.66
C TYR A 108 -10.54 -6.97 4.82
N LEU A 109 -11.50 -7.27 3.96
CA LEU A 109 -12.09 -8.62 3.88
C LEU A 109 -11.04 -9.61 3.35
N THR A 110 -10.95 -10.79 3.96
CA THR A 110 -10.00 -11.82 3.49
C THR A 110 -10.58 -12.53 2.27
N GLY A 111 -9.90 -12.40 1.14
CA GLY A 111 -10.20 -13.12 -0.10
C GLY A 111 -9.46 -14.45 -0.19
N ALA A 112 -9.62 -15.15 -1.32
CA ALA A 112 -8.91 -16.40 -1.59
C ALA A 112 -7.39 -16.19 -1.66
N ASP A 113 -6.61 -17.15 -1.20
CA ASP A 113 -5.14 -17.10 -1.33
C ASP A 113 -4.71 -17.01 -2.80
N VAL A 114 -3.66 -16.24 -3.07
CA VAL A 114 -2.90 -16.34 -4.31
C VAL A 114 -1.89 -17.47 -4.15
N ARG A 115 -1.98 -18.46 -5.03
CA ARG A 115 -1.10 -19.64 -5.07
C ARG A 115 -0.57 -19.81 -6.50
N TYR A 116 0.65 -20.32 -6.63
CA TYR A 116 1.25 -20.72 -7.90
C TYR A 116 1.69 -22.18 -7.80
#